data_AF-A0A800CAE9-F1
#
_entry.id   AF-A0A800CAE9-F1
#
_cell.length_a   1.000
_cell.length_b   1.000
_cell.length_c   1.000
_cell.angle_alpha   90.00
_cell.angle_beta   90.00
_cell.angle_gamma   90.00
#
_symmetry.space_group_name_H-M   'P 1'
#
loop_
_entity.id
_entity.type
_entity.pdbx_description
1 polymer ?
#
loop_
_entity_poly.entity_id
_entity_poly.type
_entity_poly.pdbx_seq_one_letter_code
_entity_poly.pdbx_strand_id
1 'polypeptide(L)'
;MNRNHYHSCYIVMPAGKQTMAKRRKKLWELEDQFHCSLVGTCLDLAELRRFGKKVGISSEVLANDYRLHTVFVGIVGEKSGAARVLGKHLDRKYRQQIRSLTDCEDEAALRMAWKVAVDAGDVAGTYWALLTHPETTEGIKYKVYGEVHMLSHLSGASVRVNMERMRQLRRRVRELDDELQVQRRENLRVVDDKNRELQRLHTSLSEMKKQMSVMRQQLARWEEGKVMESVCQGDEAHMSRLQARLERAEAEAKKWQTLAESWWEQREEQLCLVEQAVKERDALEHQLEQLLAPDCDHCSNAASCDRNLDLCNRRILFVGGRNRQCAHFRALVEKGNGCFLHHDGGLEESGHRLAALLNRADAVLCPLDCISHDAVNRIKRDCKRYGKPLKLLPQASLAAFSQGLQEVAGG
;
A
#
# COMPACT_ATOMS: atom_id res chain seq x y z
N MET A 1 -110.04 -40.40 64.47
CA MET A 1 -111.12 -40.04 63.52
C MET A 1 -111.97 -38.93 64.12
N ASN A 2 -112.14 -37.82 63.37
CA ASN A 2 -113.10 -36.69 63.48
C ASN A 2 -113.16 -35.87 64.79
N ARG A 3 -112.70 -34.60 64.83
CA ARG A 3 -113.35 -33.32 64.38
C ARG A 3 -114.71 -33.12 65.09
N ASN A 4 -115.01 -32.04 65.83
CA ASN A 4 -114.94 -30.63 65.44
C ASN A 4 -115.29 -29.64 66.59
N HIS A 5 -114.71 -28.43 66.50
CA HIS A 5 -115.27 -27.09 66.82
C HIS A 5 -115.65 -26.70 68.27
N TYR A 6 -114.84 -25.81 68.86
CA TYR A 6 -115.33 -24.62 69.58
C TYR A 6 -114.39 -23.43 69.33
N HIS A 7 -114.99 -22.28 68.99
CA HIS A 7 -114.38 -20.97 68.85
C HIS A 7 -113.72 -20.49 70.15
N SER A 8 -112.56 -19.85 70.04
CA SER A 8 -112.14 -18.84 71.03
C SER A 8 -111.63 -17.59 70.34
N CYS A 9 -112.30 -16.51 70.69
CA CYS A 9 -112.14 -15.14 70.25
C CYS A 9 -110.79 -14.60 70.77
N TYR A 10 -109.88 -14.22 69.88
CA TYR A 10 -108.75 -13.36 70.24
C TYR A 10 -108.90 -12.02 69.56
N ILE A 11 -109.06 -11.01 70.42
CA ILE A 11 -109.13 -9.59 70.15
C ILE A 11 -107.93 -9.18 69.29
N VAL A 12 -108.20 -8.70 68.07
CA VAL A 12 -107.21 -8.02 67.23
C VAL A 12 -107.00 -6.63 67.83
N MET A 13 -105.91 -6.48 68.59
CA MET A 13 -105.39 -5.16 68.92
C MET A 13 -104.75 -4.56 67.66
N PRO A 14 -105.11 -3.33 67.23
CA PRO A 14 -104.41 -2.70 66.13
C PRO A 14 -102.99 -2.39 66.60
N ALA A 15 -102.01 -3.11 66.03
CA ALA A 15 -100.60 -2.78 66.14
C ALA A 15 -100.43 -1.37 65.56
N GLY A 16 -100.24 -0.38 66.43
CA GLY A 16 -99.91 0.97 66.03
C GLY A 16 -98.70 0.92 65.10
N LYS A 17 -98.87 1.33 63.85
CA LYS A 17 -97.76 1.60 62.94
C LYS A 17 -96.95 2.75 63.55
N GLN A 18 -95.93 2.41 64.33
CA GLN A 18 -94.86 3.34 64.64
C GLN A 18 -94.16 3.64 63.31
N THR A 19 -94.47 4.79 62.73
CA THR A 19 -93.69 5.38 61.64
C THR A 19 -92.34 5.83 62.20
N MET A 20 -91.46 4.87 62.42
CA MET A 20 -90.04 5.12 62.66
C MET A 20 -89.51 5.95 61.48
N ALA A 21 -88.93 7.10 61.78
CA ALA A 21 -88.28 7.93 60.77
C ALA A 21 -87.30 7.06 59.95
N LYS A 22 -87.51 7.07 58.63
CA LYS A 22 -86.77 6.26 57.65
C LYS A 22 -85.31 6.71 57.60
N ARG A 23 -84.47 6.12 58.46
CA ARG A 23 -83.02 6.39 58.50
C ARG A 23 -82.24 5.43 57.60
N ARG A 24 -81.06 5.86 57.17
CA ARG A 24 -80.10 4.95 56.52
C ARG A 24 -79.68 3.81 57.45
N LYS A 25 -79.58 2.61 56.89
CA LYS A 25 -79.09 1.42 57.58
C LYS A 25 -77.59 1.56 57.91
N LYS A 26 -77.14 0.95 58.99
CA LYS A 26 -75.72 0.82 59.36
C LYS A 26 -75.12 -0.43 58.72
N LEU A 27 -73.80 -0.52 58.67
CA LEU A 27 -73.06 -1.65 58.09
C LEU A 27 -73.54 -3.00 58.64
N TRP A 28 -73.53 -3.15 59.96
CA TRP A 28 -73.95 -4.36 60.68
C TRP A 28 -75.46 -4.63 60.64
N GLU A 29 -76.26 -3.77 60.00
CA GLU A 29 -77.70 -3.98 59.78
C GLU A 29 -78.00 -4.58 58.40
N LEU A 30 -76.96 -4.78 57.58
CA LEU A 30 -77.04 -5.48 56.31
C LEU A 30 -76.88 -6.99 56.55
N GLU A 31 -77.42 -7.80 55.65
CA GLU A 31 -77.25 -9.26 55.72
C GLU A 31 -75.84 -9.67 55.31
N ASP A 32 -75.35 -10.77 55.88
CA ASP A 32 -73.97 -11.24 55.75
C ASP A 32 -73.50 -11.44 54.31
N GLN A 33 -74.41 -11.87 53.42
CA GLN A 33 -74.14 -12.07 52.00
C GLN A 33 -73.67 -10.78 51.28
N PHE A 34 -74.06 -9.59 51.77
CA PHE A 34 -73.66 -8.33 51.16
C PHE A 34 -72.28 -7.85 51.62
N HIS A 35 -71.80 -8.29 52.79
CA HIS A 35 -70.57 -7.79 53.40
C HIS A 35 -69.33 -8.01 52.53
N CYS A 36 -69.17 -9.19 51.94
CA CYS A 36 -68.07 -9.50 51.03
C CYS A 36 -68.05 -8.55 49.82
N SER A 37 -69.19 -8.41 49.13
CA SER A 37 -69.32 -7.51 47.98
C SER A 37 -69.11 -6.04 48.35
N LEU A 38 -69.62 -5.61 49.50
CA LEU A 38 -69.47 -4.24 49.97
C LEU A 38 -68.01 -3.92 50.25
N VAL A 39 -67.31 -4.80 50.98
CA VAL A 39 -65.88 -4.63 51.27
C VAL A 39 -65.06 -4.69 49.98
N GLY A 40 -65.36 -5.63 49.08
CA GLY A 40 -64.61 -5.82 47.83
C GLY A 40 -64.82 -4.73 46.79
N THR A 41 -65.98 -4.08 46.77
CA THR A 41 -66.32 -3.05 45.78
C THR A 41 -66.13 -1.63 46.31
N CYS A 42 -66.40 -1.37 47.59
CA CYS A 42 -66.41 -0.02 48.16
C CYS A 42 -65.10 0.39 48.84
N LEU A 43 -64.20 -0.56 49.09
CA LEU A 43 -62.93 -0.32 49.77
C LEU A 43 -61.79 -0.91 48.94
N ASP A 44 -60.75 -0.12 48.70
CA ASP A 44 -59.54 -0.63 48.08
C ASP A 44 -58.62 -1.31 49.12
N LEU A 45 -57.72 -2.18 48.65
CA LEU A 45 -56.81 -2.92 49.53
C LEU A 45 -55.88 -2.00 50.34
N ALA A 46 -55.53 -0.81 49.83
CA ALA A 46 -54.68 0.14 50.53
C ALA A 46 -55.45 0.85 51.67
N GLU A 47 -56.73 1.15 51.48
CA GLU A 47 -57.66 1.60 52.51
C GLU A 47 -57.80 0.55 53.60
N LEU A 48 -58.09 -0.70 53.25
CA LEU A 48 -58.18 -1.80 54.23
C LEU A 48 -56.89 -1.93 55.04
N ARG A 49 -55.71 -1.85 54.41
CA ARG A 49 -54.42 -1.89 55.11
C ARG A 49 -54.24 -0.69 56.06
N ARG A 50 -54.61 0.52 55.64
CA ARG A 50 -54.56 1.72 56.50
C ARG A 50 -55.51 1.63 57.68
N PHE A 51 -56.72 1.10 57.49
CA PHE A 51 -57.66 0.85 58.57
C PHE A 51 -57.18 -0.26 59.50
N GLY A 52 -56.64 -1.35 58.94
CA GLY A 52 -56.16 -2.48 59.74
C GLY A 52 -55.03 -2.07 60.68
N LYS A 53 -54.09 -1.21 60.21
CA LYS A 53 -53.06 -0.61 61.08
C LYS A 53 -53.66 0.20 62.23
N LYS A 54 -54.75 0.94 62.00
CA LYS A 54 -55.41 1.77 63.03
C LYS A 54 -56.19 0.94 64.05
N VAL A 55 -56.72 -0.22 63.64
CA VAL A 55 -57.51 -1.12 64.50
C VAL A 55 -56.60 -2.14 65.22
N GLY A 56 -55.30 -2.19 64.90
CA GLY A 56 -54.34 -3.08 65.54
C GLY A 56 -54.30 -4.49 64.94
N ILE A 57 -54.67 -4.65 63.67
CA ILE A 57 -54.56 -5.93 62.95
C ILE A 57 -53.08 -6.28 62.76
N SER A 58 -52.71 -7.56 62.97
CA SER A 58 -51.33 -8.04 62.86
C SER A 58 -50.74 -7.84 61.46
N SER A 59 -49.41 -7.66 61.40
CA SER A 59 -48.67 -7.47 60.15
C SER A 59 -48.84 -8.63 59.15
N GLU A 60 -48.93 -9.86 59.66
CA GLU A 60 -49.17 -11.07 58.86
C GLU A 60 -50.51 -11.02 58.14
N VAL A 61 -51.58 -10.61 58.83
CA VAL A 61 -52.91 -10.46 58.24
C VAL A 61 -52.92 -9.28 57.27
N LEU A 62 -52.27 -8.17 57.63
CA LEU A 62 -52.16 -7.02 56.75
C LEU A 62 -51.45 -7.35 55.43
N ALA A 63 -50.48 -8.26 55.41
CA ALA A 63 -49.71 -8.64 54.22
C ALA A 63 -50.52 -9.44 53.21
N ASN A 64 -51.49 -10.24 53.66
CA ASN A 64 -52.27 -11.17 52.84
C ASN A 64 -53.64 -10.59 52.48
N ASP A 65 -53.88 -10.30 51.20
CA ASP A 65 -55.11 -9.66 50.72
C ASP A 65 -56.38 -10.43 51.06
N TYR A 66 -56.36 -11.77 50.95
CA TYR A 66 -57.50 -12.60 51.27
C TYR A 66 -57.83 -12.57 52.78
N ARG A 67 -56.81 -12.76 53.64
CA ARG A 67 -57.02 -12.71 55.10
C ARG A 67 -57.48 -11.33 55.55
N LEU A 68 -56.87 -10.28 55.00
CA LEU A 68 -57.27 -8.91 55.27
C LEU A 68 -58.74 -8.69 54.92
N HIS A 69 -59.16 -9.10 53.72
CA HIS A 69 -60.53 -9.00 53.26
C HIS A 69 -61.50 -9.73 54.21
N THR A 70 -61.23 -10.99 54.55
CA THR A 70 -62.09 -11.78 55.45
C THR A 70 -62.23 -11.15 56.83
N VAL A 71 -61.15 -10.59 57.40
CA VAL A 71 -61.24 -9.89 58.69
C VAL A 71 -62.14 -8.66 58.58
N PHE A 72 -62.03 -7.88 57.49
CA PHE A 72 -62.90 -6.72 57.30
C PHE A 72 -64.37 -7.09 57.02
N VAL A 73 -64.62 -8.22 56.36
CA VAL A 73 -65.97 -8.79 56.20
C VAL A 73 -66.59 -9.13 57.55
N GLY A 74 -65.82 -9.72 58.47
CA GLY A 74 -66.25 -9.94 59.86
C GLY A 74 -66.52 -8.63 60.61
N ILE A 75 -65.60 -7.66 60.50
CA ILE A 75 -65.74 -6.36 61.17
C ILE A 75 -67.00 -5.62 60.75
N VAL A 76 -67.40 -5.64 59.47
CA VAL A 76 -68.59 -4.91 59.01
C VAL A 76 -69.91 -5.55 59.47
N GLY A 77 -69.93 -6.87 59.67
CA GLY A 77 -71.12 -7.59 60.15
C GLY A 77 -71.37 -7.44 61.65
N GLU A 78 -70.34 -7.10 62.43
CA GLU A 78 -70.47 -6.92 63.87
C GLU A 78 -70.69 -5.46 64.27
N LYS A 79 -71.55 -5.24 65.28
CA LYS A 79 -71.75 -3.92 65.88
C LYS A 79 -70.54 -3.50 66.72
N SER A 80 -69.48 -3.03 66.06
CA SER A 80 -68.20 -2.68 66.67
C SER A 80 -67.82 -1.20 66.47
N GLY A 81 -66.85 -0.72 67.26
CA GLY A 81 -66.26 0.61 67.06
C GLY A 81 -65.60 0.74 65.68
N ALA A 82 -64.92 -0.32 65.23
CA ALA A 82 -64.30 -0.40 63.91
C ALA A 82 -65.34 -0.31 62.78
N ALA A 83 -66.46 -1.05 62.87
CA ALA A 83 -67.57 -0.97 61.92
C ALA A 83 -68.15 0.45 61.83
N ARG A 84 -68.30 1.12 62.97
CA ARG A 84 -68.80 2.51 63.02
C ARG A 84 -67.86 3.50 62.34
N VAL A 85 -66.57 3.36 62.57
CA VAL A 85 -65.56 4.22 61.93
C VAL A 85 -65.53 3.97 60.42
N LEU A 86 -65.60 2.71 60.00
CA LEU A 86 -65.61 2.33 58.60
C LEU A 86 -66.88 2.83 57.88
N GLY A 87 -68.04 2.73 58.51
CA GLY A 87 -69.30 3.29 57.97
C GLY A 87 -69.24 4.80 57.81
N LYS A 88 -68.68 5.53 58.80
CA LYS A 88 -68.44 6.97 58.69
C LYS A 88 -67.46 7.31 57.56
N HIS A 89 -66.47 6.45 57.32
CA HIS A 89 -65.55 6.64 56.21
C HIS A 89 -66.24 6.48 54.86
N LEU A 90 -67.05 5.43 54.67
CA LEU A 90 -67.85 5.21 53.47
C LEU A 90 -68.84 6.35 53.23
N ASP A 91 -69.51 6.83 54.28
CA ASP A 91 -70.40 8.00 54.19
C ASP A 91 -69.68 9.28 53.75
N ARG A 92 -68.42 9.45 54.16
CA ARG A 92 -67.59 10.58 53.71
C ARG A 92 -67.10 10.41 52.28
N LYS A 93 -66.63 9.20 51.94
CA LYS A 93 -66.06 8.85 50.63
C LYS A 93 -67.12 8.98 49.53
N TYR A 94 -68.34 8.53 49.80
CA TYR A 94 -69.44 8.47 48.83
C TYR A 94 -70.53 9.50 49.11
N ARG A 95 -70.17 10.64 49.69
CA ARG A 95 -71.12 11.69 50.06
C ARG A 95 -71.93 12.20 48.87
N GLN A 96 -71.31 12.28 47.69
CA GLN A 96 -71.97 12.77 46.48
C GLN A 96 -73.08 11.80 46.04
N GLN A 97 -72.79 10.50 45.98
CA GLN A 97 -73.73 9.46 45.59
C GLN A 97 -74.86 9.31 46.62
N ILE A 98 -74.54 9.44 47.91
CA ILE A 98 -75.57 9.45 48.97
C ILE A 98 -76.52 10.64 48.77
N ARG A 99 -75.99 11.84 48.46
CA ARG A 99 -76.81 13.03 48.21
C ARG A 99 -77.69 12.86 46.97
N SER A 100 -77.15 12.33 45.87
CA SER A 100 -77.93 12.17 44.64
C SER A 100 -79.08 11.18 44.75
N LEU A 101 -79.01 10.25 45.71
CA LEU A 101 -80.09 9.27 45.96
C LEU A 101 -81.06 9.72 47.05
N THR A 102 -80.83 10.87 47.71
CA THR A 102 -81.67 11.31 48.83
C THR A 102 -83.10 11.63 48.41
N ASP A 103 -83.29 12.14 47.18
CA ASP A 103 -84.60 12.51 46.62
C ASP A 103 -85.33 11.33 45.96
N CYS A 104 -84.77 10.11 46.01
CA CYS A 104 -85.40 8.92 45.45
C CYS A 104 -86.42 8.33 46.44
N GLU A 105 -87.70 8.54 46.18
CA GLU A 105 -88.79 8.12 47.09
C GLU A 105 -89.29 6.70 46.86
N ASP A 106 -88.96 6.07 45.72
CA ASP A 106 -89.44 4.75 45.36
C ASP A 106 -88.37 3.83 44.75
N GLU A 107 -88.70 2.54 44.64
CA GLU A 107 -87.80 1.53 44.09
C GLU A 107 -87.48 1.80 42.60
N ALA A 108 -88.40 2.40 41.85
CA ALA A 108 -88.21 2.69 40.42
C ALA A 108 -87.14 3.76 40.20
N ALA A 109 -87.18 4.84 40.98
CA ALA A 109 -86.17 5.91 40.98
C ALA A 109 -84.80 5.35 41.37
N LEU A 110 -84.74 4.52 42.42
CA LEU A 110 -83.49 3.87 42.84
C LEU A 110 -82.93 2.93 41.75
N ARG A 111 -83.80 2.19 41.03
CA ARG A 111 -83.40 1.32 39.90
C ARG A 111 -82.84 2.13 38.73
N MET A 112 -83.44 3.27 38.41
CA MET A 112 -82.92 4.17 37.37
C MET A 112 -81.58 4.79 37.77
N ALA A 113 -81.46 5.27 39.02
CA ALA A 113 -80.22 5.83 39.53
C ALA A 113 -79.07 4.80 39.50
N TRP A 114 -79.36 3.54 39.83
CA TRP A 114 -78.39 2.45 39.70
C TRP A 114 -77.93 2.25 38.26
N LYS A 115 -78.87 2.18 37.31
CA LYS A 115 -78.54 1.97 35.90
C LYS A 115 -77.63 3.08 35.36
N VAL A 116 -77.98 4.33 35.63
CA VAL A 116 -77.18 5.50 35.22
C VAL A 116 -75.77 5.44 35.83
N ALA A 117 -75.66 5.05 37.10
CA ALA A 117 -74.37 4.93 37.76
C ALA A 117 -73.50 3.80 37.18
N VAL A 118 -74.09 2.66 36.82
CA VAL A 118 -73.35 1.55 36.17
C VAL A 118 -72.84 1.99 34.80
N ASP A 119 -73.65 2.67 34.00
CA ASP A 119 -73.25 3.19 32.68
C ASP A 119 -72.15 4.26 32.79
N ALA A 120 -72.14 5.05 33.87
CA ALA A 120 -71.11 6.04 34.16
C ALA A 120 -69.84 5.46 34.84
N GLY A 121 -69.86 4.20 35.27
CA GLY A 121 -68.77 3.56 36.02
C GLY A 121 -68.74 3.89 37.53
N ASP A 122 -69.73 4.61 38.05
CA ASP A 122 -69.86 5.02 39.46
C ASP A 122 -70.51 3.94 40.34
N VAL A 123 -70.07 2.69 40.17
CA VAL A 123 -70.66 1.50 40.79
C VAL A 123 -70.52 1.52 42.31
N ALA A 124 -69.30 1.72 42.83
CA ALA A 124 -68.99 1.54 44.25
C ALA A 124 -69.77 2.48 45.19
N GLY A 125 -69.82 3.76 44.83
CA GLY A 125 -70.49 4.76 45.67
C GLY A 125 -72.01 4.62 45.65
N THR A 126 -72.57 4.34 44.48
CA THR A 126 -74.00 4.14 44.31
C THR A 126 -74.45 2.85 44.98
N TYR A 127 -73.63 1.80 44.94
CA TYR A 127 -73.90 0.55 45.64
C TYR A 127 -74.00 0.74 47.16
N TRP A 128 -73.03 1.44 47.77
CA TRP A 128 -73.09 1.79 49.18
C TRP A 128 -74.32 2.65 49.52
N ALA A 129 -74.60 3.67 48.72
CA ALA A 129 -75.74 4.56 48.91
C ALA A 129 -77.06 3.78 48.87
N LEU A 130 -77.24 2.87 47.90
CA LEU A 130 -78.44 2.04 47.74
C LEU A 130 -78.63 1.04 48.87
N LEU A 131 -77.61 0.24 49.21
CA LEU A 131 -77.75 -0.79 50.25
C LEU A 131 -78.19 -0.23 51.61
N THR A 132 -77.84 1.02 51.86
CA THR A 132 -78.16 1.72 53.11
C THR A 132 -79.32 2.70 52.99
N HIS A 133 -79.89 2.91 51.81
CA HIS A 133 -80.99 3.84 51.59
C HIS A 133 -82.26 3.38 52.31
N PRO A 134 -83.04 4.29 52.95
CA PRO A 134 -84.25 3.93 53.67
C PRO A 134 -85.33 3.26 52.82
N GLU A 135 -85.49 3.68 51.57
CA GLU A 135 -86.50 3.15 50.63
C GLU A 135 -86.04 1.87 49.90
N THR A 136 -84.89 1.32 50.25
CA THR A 136 -84.37 0.11 49.61
C THR A 136 -85.17 -1.11 50.03
N THR A 137 -85.90 -1.66 49.07
CA THR A 137 -86.59 -2.96 49.18
C THR A 137 -85.62 -4.12 48.96
N GLU A 138 -86.03 -5.33 49.31
CA GLU A 138 -85.25 -6.54 49.00
C GLU A 138 -85.04 -6.70 47.49
N GLY A 139 -86.07 -6.41 46.68
CA GLY A 139 -86.03 -6.60 45.23
C GLY A 139 -84.91 -5.83 44.53
N ILE A 140 -84.69 -4.57 44.89
CA ILE A 140 -83.56 -3.80 44.34
C ILE A 140 -82.23 -4.21 44.98
N LYS A 141 -82.21 -4.51 46.29
CA LYS A 141 -81.00 -4.90 47.02
C LYS A 141 -80.34 -6.14 46.40
N TYR A 142 -81.11 -7.20 46.13
CA TYR A 142 -80.61 -8.42 45.49
C TYR A 142 -80.21 -8.20 44.02
N LYS A 143 -80.93 -7.33 43.30
CA LYS A 143 -80.58 -6.99 41.91
C LYS A 143 -79.19 -6.34 41.84
N VAL A 144 -78.95 -5.29 42.62
CA VAL A 144 -77.68 -4.56 42.57
C VAL A 144 -76.52 -5.42 43.07
N TYR A 145 -76.77 -6.27 44.08
CA TYR A 145 -75.80 -7.27 44.52
C TYR A 145 -75.43 -8.26 43.41
N GLY A 146 -76.42 -8.81 42.71
CA GLY A 146 -76.18 -9.74 41.60
C GLY A 146 -75.36 -9.11 40.47
N GLU A 147 -75.66 -7.86 40.11
CA GLU A 147 -74.89 -7.13 39.09
C GLU A 147 -73.44 -6.86 39.54
N VAL A 148 -73.22 -6.40 40.78
CA VAL A 148 -71.87 -6.20 41.34
C VAL A 148 -71.08 -7.51 41.43
N HIS A 149 -71.75 -8.60 41.80
CA HIS A 149 -71.15 -9.94 41.84
C HIS A 149 -70.67 -10.37 40.44
N MET A 150 -71.50 -10.19 39.41
CA MET A 150 -71.12 -10.50 38.03
C MET A 150 -70.00 -9.59 37.50
N LEU A 151 -70.03 -8.29 37.82
CA LEU A 151 -68.96 -7.35 37.47
C LEU A 151 -67.62 -7.77 38.06
N SER A 152 -67.62 -8.27 39.30
CA SER A 152 -66.41 -8.79 39.96
C SER A 152 -65.85 -10.03 39.24
N HIS A 153 -66.72 -10.95 38.80
CA HIS A 153 -66.32 -12.12 38.00
C HIS A 153 -65.76 -11.73 36.62
N LEU A 154 -66.43 -10.82 35.91
CA LEU A 154 -66.00 -10.33 34.59
C LEU A 154 -64.68 -9.58 34.66
N SER A 155 -64.49 -8.73 35.68
CA SER A 155 -63.24 -8.03 35.94
C SER A 155 -62.11 -9.02 36.18
N GLY A 156 -62.34 -10.07 36.96
CA GLY A 156 -61.37 -11.14 37.16
C GLY A 156 -61.00 -11.87 35.86
N ALA A 157 -61.96 -12.11 34.96
CA ALA A 157 -61.69 -12.73 33.65
C ALA A 157 -60.88 -11.81 32.71
N SER A 158 -61.25 -10.52 32.65
CA SER A 158 -60.54 -9.52 31.86
C SER A 158 -59.10 -9.32 32.35
N VAL A 159 -58.89 -9.25 33.67
CA VAL A 159 -57.55 -9.14 34.28
C VAL A 159 -56.66 -10.32 33.87
N ARG A 160 -57.19 -11.54 33.77
CA ARG A 160 -56.39 -12.71 33.32
C ARG A 160 -55.91 -12.57 31.88
N VAL A 161 -56.78 -12.14 30.95
CA VAL A 161 -56.41 -11.88 29.55
C VAL A 161 -55.41 -10.72 29.44
N ASN A 162 -55.67 -9.65 30.18
CA ASN A 162 -54.80 -8.47 30.20
C ASN A 162 -53.44 -8.74 30.84
N MET A 163 -53.34 -9.66 31.80
CA MET A 163 -52.07 -10.00 32.46
C MET A 163 -51.07 -10.58 31.47
N GLU A 164 -51.51 -11.46 30.57
CA GLU A 164 -50.64 -12.02 29.54
C GLU A 164 -50.18 -10.95 28.54
N ARG A 165 -51.12 -10.13 28.06
CA ARG A 165 -50.80 -8.99 27.19
C ARG A 165 -49.84 -8.00 27.87
N MET A 166 -50.02 -7.74 29.16
CA MET A 166 -49.16 -6.84 29.94
C MET A 166 -47.74 -7.41 30.09
N ARG A 167 -47.60 -8.73 30.30
CA ARG A 167 -46.28 -9.39 30.32
C ARG A 167 -45.58 -9.28 28.98
N GLN A 168 -46.30 -9.54 27.88
CA GLN A 168 -45.77 -9.42 26.52
C GLN A 168 -45.29 -8.00 26.21
N LEU A 169 -46.12 -6.99 26.54
CA LEU A 169 -45.74 -5.59 26.34
C LEU A 169 -44.53 -5.20 27.20
N ARG A 170 -44.49 -5.60 28.47
CA ARG A 170 -43.33 -5.34 29.34
C ARG A 170 -42.05 -5.99 28.79
N ARG A 171 -42.14 -7.20 28.24
CA ARG A 171 -41.01 -7.87 27.59
C ARG A 171 -40.57 -7.09 26.35
N ARG A 172 -41.51 -6.71 25.48
CA ARG A 172 -41.22 -5.97 24.25
C ARG A 172 -40.57 -4.62 24.51
N VAL A 173 -41.00 -3.91 25.55
CA VAL A 173 -40.38 -2.64 25.97
C VAL A 173 -38.91 -2.85 26.37
N ARG A 174 -38.58 -3.94 27.08
CA ARG A 174 -37.18 -4.25 27.43
C ARG A 174 -36.34 -4.59 26.20
N GLU A 175 -36.87 -5.44 25.32
CA GLU A 175 -36.19 -5.80 24.06
C GLU A 175 -35.88 -4.56 23.20
N LEU A 176 -36.86 -3.66 23.05
CA LEU A 176 -36.67 -2.43 22.29
C LEU A 176 -35.68 -1.47 22.97
N ASP A 177 -35.65 -1.42 24.30
CA ASP A 177 -34.65 -0.61 25.02
C ASP A 177 -33.24 -1.15 24.79
N ASP A 178 -33.05 -2.48 24.86
CA ASP A 178 -31.78 -3.13 24.57
C ASP A 178 -31.32 -2.88 23.12
N GLU A 179 -32.22 -3.05 22.14
CA GLU A 179 -31.96 -2.74 20.72
C GLU A 179 -31.57 -1.27 20.52
N LEU A 180 -32.28 -0.34 21.16
CA LEU A 180 -31.98 1.09 21.09
C LEU A 180 -30.61 1.43 21.68
N GLN A 181 -30.22 0.78 22.79
CA GLN A 181 -28.91 0.97 23.39
C GLN A 181 -27.79 0.48 22.48
N VAL A 182 -27.97 -0.66 21.81
CA VAL A 182 -27.02 -1.18 20.81
C VAL A 182 -26.88 -0.21 19.65
N GLN A 183 -28.00 0.21 19.04
CA GLN A 183 -28.02 1.18 17.94
C GLN A 183 -27.36 2.52 18.32
N ARG A 184 -27.62 3.03 19.52
CA ARG A 184 -26.97 4.26 20.02
C ARG A 184 -25.45 4.12 20.10
N ARG A 185 -24.95 2.98 20.59
CA ARG A 185 -23.50 2.72 20.67
C ARG A 185 -22.87 2.63 19.28
N GLU A 186 -23.52 1.97 18.34
CA GLU A 186 -23.05 1.89 16.95
C GLU A 186 -23.01 3.26 16.28
N ASN A 187 -24.09 4.05 16.40
CA ASN A 187 -24.13 5.40 15.84
C ASN A 187 -23.06 6.31 16.46
N LEU A 188 -22.83 6.24 17.77
CA LEU A 188 -21.75 7.00 18.42
C LEU A 188 -20.37 6.61 17.89
N ARG A 189 -20.12 5.32 17.62
CA ARG A 189 -18.86 4.87 17.00
C ARG A 189 -18.69 5.43 15.59
N VAL A 190 -19.73 5.36 14.76
CA VAL A 190 -19.70 5.90 13.39
C VAL A 190 -19.43 7.41 13.41
N VAL A 191 -20.08 8.14 14.31
CA VAL A 191 -19.86 9.58 14.47
C VAL A 191 -18.42 9.89 14.90
N ASP A 192 -17.86 9.13 15.86
CA ASP A 192 -16.48 9.32 16.30
C ASP A 192 -15.47 9.05 15.17
N ASP A 193 -15.66 7.97 14.42
CA ASP A 193 -14.82 7.63 13.26
C ASP A 193 -14.87 8.72 12.19
N LYS A 194 -16.07 9.26 11.90
CA LYS A 194 -16.24 10.38 10.96
C LYS A 194 -15.64 11.69 11.47
N ASN A 195 -15.73 11.97 12.76
CA ASN A 195 -15.06 13.14 13.34
C ASN A 195 -13.54 13.04 13.24
N ARG A 196 -12.96 11.85 13.47
CA ARG A 196 -11.52 11.61 13.27
C ARG A 196 -11.10 11.78 11.81
N GLU A 197 -11.89 11.27 10.88
CA GLU A 197 -11.66 11.44 9.44
C GLU A 197 -11.71 12.93 9.05
N LEU A 198 -12.73 13.66 9.52
CA LEU A 198 -12.85 15.11 9.30
C LEU A 198 -11.66 15.88 9.88
N GLN A 199 -11.18 15.53 11.07
CA GLN A 199 -10.00 16.16 11.67
C GLN A 199 -8.73 15.93 10.83
N ARG A 200 -8.52 14.71 10.33
CA ARG A 200 -7.39 14.41 9.43
C ARG A 200 -7.47 15.24 8.15
N LEU A 201 -8.62 15.26 7.50
CA LEU A 201 -8.85 16.05 6.28
C LEU A 201 -8.64 17.55 6.53
N HIS A 202 -9.12 18.08 7.67
CA HIS A 202 -8.93 19.48 8.02
C HIS A 202 -7.45 19.82 8.23
N THR A 203 -6.70 18.91 8.84
CA THR A 203 -5.25 19.07 9.06
C THR A 203 -4.51 19.08 7.72
N SER A 204 -4.79 18.12 6.83
CA SER A 204 -4.21 18.07 5.49
C SER A 204 -4.55 19.31 4.65
N LEU A 205 -5.80 19.79 4.72
CA LEU A 205 -6.20 21.03 4.03
C LEU A 205 -5.46 22.26 4.58
N SER A 206 -5.26 22.34 5.89
CA SER A 206 -4.48 23.40 6.52
C SER A 206 -3.00 23.35 6.08
N GLU A 207 -2.40 22.15 6.07
CA GLU A 207 -1.03 21.91 5.57
C GLU A 207 -0.89 22.38 4.11
N MET A 208 -1.81 21.96 3.25
CA MET A 208 -1.79 22.28 1.83
C MET A 208 -2.04 23.78 1.58
N LYS A 209 -2.90 24.42 2.36
CA LYS A 209 -3.07 25.89 2.34
C LYS A 209 -1.78 26.62 2.73
N LYS A 210 -1.06 26.15 3.75
CA LYS A 210 0.25 26.71 4.13
C LYS A 210 1.27 26.53 3.00
N GLN A 211 1.38 25.34 2.43
CA GLN A 211 2.27 25.07 1.29
C GLN A 211 1.95 25.99 0.09
N MET A 212 0.66 26.12 -0.25
CA MET A 212 0.21 27.04 -1.30
C MET A 212 0.57 28.50 -1.00
N SER A 213 0.47 28.95 0.26
CA SER A 213 0.85 30.31 0.64
C SER A 213 2.36 30.55 0.50
N VAL A 214 3.19 29.55 0.88
CA VAL A 214 4.66 29.61 0.72
C VAL A 214 5.03 29.62 -0.76
N MET A 215 4.44 28.73 -1.56
CA MET A 215 4.67 28.67 -3.01
C MET A 215 4.27 29.98 -3.69
N ARG A 216 3.14 30.60 -3.30
CA ARG A 216 2.74 31.92 -3.81
C ARG A 216 3.71 33.02 -3.40
N GLN A 217 4.20 33.02 -2.16
CA GLN A 217 5.21 34.00 -1.74
C GLN A 217 6.54 33.79 -2.47
N GLN A 218 6.95 32.55 -2.71
CA GLN A 218 8.12 32.25 -3.52
C GLN A 218 7.92 32.77 -4.94
N LEU A 219 6.79 32.46 -5.58
CA LEU A 219 6.48 32.94 -6.93
C LEU A 219 6.49 34.47 -7.00
N ALA A 220 5.85 35.16 -6.04
CA ALA A 220 5.89 36.62 -5.97
C ALA A 220 7.33 37.16 -5.80
N ARG A 221 8.19 36.50 -5.02
CA ARG A 221 9.62 36.86 -4.92
C ARG A 221 10.39 36.60 -6.22
N TRP A 222 10.05 35.54 -6.95
CA TRP A 222 10.63 35.26 -8.27
C TRP A 222 10.16 36.30 -9.31
N GLU A 223 8.91 36.78 -9.20
CA GLU A 223 8.32 37.79 -10.10
C GLU A 223 8.76 39.23 -9.76
N GLU A 224 8.88 39.58 -8.48
CA GLU A 224 9.39 40.89 -8.00
C GLU A 224 10.93 40.96 -8.08
N GLY A 225 11.60 39.81 -8.11
CA GLY A 225 13.03 39.70 -8.29
C GLY A 225 13.44 39.95 -9.74
N LYS A 226 14.20 41.02 -9.96
CA LYS A 226 15.05 41.33 -11.14
C LYS A 226 16.07 40.23 -11.54
N VAL A 227 15.80 38.97 -11.21
CA VAL A 227 16.70 37.83 -11.41
C VAL A 227 16.71 37.39 -12.87
N MET A 228 15.58 37.45 -13.59
CA MET A 228 15.59 37.23 -15.04
C MET A 228 16.39 38.30 -15.79
N GLU A 229 16.34 39.56 -15.33
CA GLU A 229 17.05 40.67 -16.00
C GLU A 229 18.57 40.63 -15.73
N SER A 230 19.01 40.20 -14.53
CA SER A 230 20.44 40.03 -14.22
C SER A 230 21.06 38.74 -14.77
N VAL A 231 20.27 37.67 -14.90
CA VAL A 231 20.75 36.40 -15.46
C VAL A 231 20.89 36.50 -16.98
N CYS A 232 19.94 37.14 -17.67
CA CYS A 232 20.05 37.38 -19.11
C CYS A 232 21.26 38.29 -19.48
N GLN A 233 21.59 39.29 -18.66
CA GLN A 233 22.76 40.16 -18.92
C GLN A 233 24.11 39.45 -18.71
N GLY A 234 24.18 38.48 -17.78
CA GLY A 234 25.37 37.64 -17.58
C GLY A 234 25.57 36.61 -18.69
N ASP A 235 24.47 36.03 -19.17
CA ASP A 235 24.48 34.98 -20.19
C ASP A 235 24.79 35.52 -21.60
N GLU A 236 24.37 36.73 -21.96
CA GLU A 236 24.71 37.32 -23.27
C GLU A 236 26.23 37.55 -23.44
N ALA A 237 26.89 38.11 -22.42
CA ALA A 237 28.34 38.34 -22.45
C ALA A 237 29.15 37.04 -22.37
N HIS A 238 28.61 35.98 -21.77
CA HIS A 238 29.23 34.66 -21.76
C HIS A 238 29.04 33.95 -23.11
N MET A 239 27.85 34.03 -23.70
CA MET A 239 27.54 33.44 -25.00
C MET A 239 28.34 34.09 -26.13
N SER A 240 28.47 35.42 -26.12
CA SER A 240 29.33 36.14 -27.08
C SER A 240 30.81 35.73 -26.95
N ARG A 241 31.31 35.53 -25.72
CA ARG A 241 32.68 35.02 -25.49
C ARG A 241 32.88 33.59 -25.96
N LEU A 242 31.87 32.73 -25.83
CA LEU A 242 31.92 31.35 -26.34
C LEU A 242 31.88 31.32 -27.87
N GLN A 243 31.03 32.12 -28.50
CA GLN A 243 30.99 32.27 -29.97
C GLN A 243 32.33 32.76 -30.52
N ALA A 244 32.90 33.82 -29.93
CA ALA A 244 34.21 34.32 -30.35
C ALA A 244 35.36 33.32 -30.10
N ARG A 245 35.21 32.37 -29.17
CA ARG A 245 36.17 31.27 -28.99
C ARG A 245 35.99 30.18 -30.03
N LEU A 246 34.75 29.85 -30.36
CA LEU A 246 34.42 28.87 -31.40
C LEU A 246 34.91 29.36 -32.77
N GLU A 247 34.61 30.60 -33.14
CA GLU A 247 35.07 31.20 -34.41
C GLU A 247 36.60 31.22 -34.53
N ARG A 248 37.30 31.51 -33.42
CA ARG A 248 38.78 31.44 -33.39
C ARG A 248 39.29 30.01 -33.57
N ALA A 249 38.68 29.04 -32.88
CA ALA A 249 39.05 27.64 -33.00
C ALA A 249 38.77 27.10 -34.42
N GLU A 250 37.65 27.48 -35.04
CA GLU A 250 37.31 27.13 -36.41
C GLU A 250 38.28 27.77 -37.42
N ALA A 251 38.65 29.04 -37.23
CA ALA A 251 39.64 29.70 -38.08
C ALA A 251 41.03 29.06 -37.95
N GLU A 252 41.44 28.66 -36.75
CA GLU A 252 42.69 27.92 -36.52
C GLU A 252 42.64 26.53 -37.16
N ALA A 253 41.55 25.78 -36.97
CA ALA A 253 41.37 24.47 -37.60
C ALA A 253 41.45 24.56 -39.12
N LYS A 254 40.82 25.57 -39.72
CA LYS A 254 40.88 25.80 -41.17
C LYS A 254 42.29 26.14 -41.65
N LYS A 255 43.05 26.97 -40.91
CA LYS A 255 44.46 27.25 -41.22
C LYS A 255 45.31 25.96 -41.17
N TRP A 256 45.14 25.15 -40.14
CA TRP A 256 45.85 23.88 -40.00
C TRP A 256 45.49 22.89 -41.10
N GLN A 257 44.23 22.87 -41.54
CA GLN A 257 43.79 22.04 -42.65
C GLN A 257 44.47 22.45 -43.97
N THR A 258 44.48 23.74 -44.31
CA THR A 258 45.14 24.22 -45.53
C THR A 258 46.65 23.98 -45.50
N LEU A 259 47.28 24.14 -44.33
CA LEU A 259 48.69 23.82 -44.17
C LEU A 259 48.94 22.31 -44.32
N ALA A 260 48.09 21.46 -43.76
CA ALA A 260 48.21 20.02 -43.95
C ALA A 260 48.10 19.65 -45.44
N GLU A 261 47.12 20.20 -46.16
CA GLU A 261 46.95 20.00 -47.61
C GLU A 261 48.22 20.38 -48.40
N SER A 262 48.82 21.54 -48.13
CA SER A 262 50.06 21.94 -48.82
C SER A 262 51.25 21.03 -48.50
N TRP A 263 51.33 20.51 -47.27
CA TRP A 263 52.37 19.55 -46.89
C TRP A 263 52.15 18.19 -47.55
N TRP A 264 50.90 17.77 -47.74
CA TRP A 264 50.55 16.56 -48.48
C TRP A 264 50.97 16.66 -49.95
N GLU A 265 50.65 17.77 -50.62
CA GLU A 265 51.04 18.01 -52.02
C GLU A 265 52.57 18.00 -52.18
N GLN A 266 53.31 18.71 -51.30
CA GLN A 266 54.77 18.71 -51.33
C GLN A 266 55.35 17.30 -51.10
N ARG A 267 54.77 16.53 -50.17
CA ARG A 267 55.23 15.17 -49.90
C ARG A 267 55.01 14.25 -51.11
N GLU A 268 53.89 14.39 -51.79
CA GLU A 268 53.57 13.61 -53.00
C GLU A 268 54.54 13.94 -54.15
N GLU A 269 54.86 15.22 -54.34
CA GLU A 269 55.88 15.66 -55.29
C GLU A 269 57.27 15.08 -54.96
N GLN A 270 57.67 15.14 -53.68
CA GLN A 270 58.93 14.55 -53.21
C GLN A 270 58.98 13.03 -53.43
N LEU A 271 57.88 12.32 -53.20
CA LEU A 271 57.80 10.88 -53.47
C LEU A 271 57.96 10.59 -54.97
N CYS A 272 57.35 11.38 -55.85
CA CYS A 272 57.51 11.23 -57.29
C CYS A 272 58.97 11.45 -57.73
N LEU A 273 59.64 12.47 -57.19
CA LEU A 273 61.06 12.73 -57.46
C LEU A 273 61.97 11.60 -56.98
N VAL A 274 61.71 11.04 -55.79
CA VAL A 274 62.45 9.89 -55.27
C VAL A 274 62.24 8.66 -56.15
N GLU A 275 61.01 8.39 -56.59
CA GLU A 275 60.72 7.29 -57.52
C GLU A 275 61.44 7.45 -58.86
N GLN A 276 61.50 8.67 -59.41
CA GLN A 276 62.25 8.96 -60.64
C GLN A 276 63.75 8.73 -60.44
N ALA A 277 64.33 9.24 -59.35
CA ALA A 277 65.75 9.04 -59.03
C ALA A 277 66.11 7.56 -58.83
N VAL A 278 65.21 6.77 -58.23
CA VAL A 278 65.40 5.30 -58.11
C VAL A 278 65.38 4.63 -59.48
N LYS A 279 64.45 5.00 -60.37
CA LYS A 279 64.40 4.46 -61.75
C LYS A 279 65.65 4.84 -62.55
N GLU A 280 66.13 6.07 -62.43
CA GLU A 280 67.36 6.53 -63.08
C GLU A 280 68.59 5.78 -62.56
N ARG A 281 68.70 5.63 -61.23
CA ARG A 281 69.77 4.82 -60.60
C ARG A 281 69.74 3.39 -61.12
N ASP A 282 68.58 2.75 -61.14
CA ASP A 282 68.46 1.35 -61.58
C ASP A 282 68.78 1.19 -63.08
N ALA A 283 68.43 2.18 -63.92
CA ALA A 283 68.80 2.20 -65.33
C ALA A 283 70.31 2.40 -65.54
N LEU A 284 70.94 3.31 -64.77
CA LEU A 284 72.39 3.53 -64.78
C LEU A 284 73.15 2.30 -64.26
N GLU A 285 72.67 1.67 -63.19
CA GLU A 285 73.22 0.40 -62.69
C GLU A 285 73.13 -0.67 -63.79
N HIS A 286 72.01 -0.79 -64.51
CA HIS A 286 71.87 -1.76 -65.60
C HIS A 286 72.81 -1.47 -66.79
N GLN A 287 73.00 -0.21 -67.18
CA GLN A 287 73.96 0.16 -68.22
C GLN A 287 75.40 -0.10 -67.79
N LEU A 288 75.74 0.17 -66.53
CA LEU A 288 77.06 -0.13 -65.98
C LEU A 288 77.31 -1.64 -65.92
N GLU A 289 76.29 -2.44 -65.59
CA GLU A 289 76.34 -3.91 -65.64
C GLU A 289 76.56 -4.42 -67.07
N GLN A 290 75.93 -3.82 -68.09
CA GLN A 290 76.17 -4.17 -69.49
C GLN A 290 77.59 -3.81 -69.96
N LEU A 291 78.13 -2.67 -69.52
CA LEU A 291 79.50 -2.24 -69.85
C LEU A 291 80.59 -3.04 -69.13
N LEU A 292 80.27 -3.60 -67.96
CA LEU A 292 81.17 -4.42 -67.14
C LEU A 292 80.94 -5.94 -67.34
N ALA A 293 79.96 -6.33 -68.16
CA ALA A 293 79.81 -7.70 -68.61
C ALA A 293 80.99 -8.08 -69.52
N PRO A 294 81.71 -9.19 -69.25
CA PRO A 294 82.86 -9.58 -70.05
C PRO A 294 82.43 -10.22 -71.37
N ASP A 295 82.17 -9.42 -72.39
CA ASP A 295 82.26 -9.84 -73.81
C ASP A 295 83.74 -9.85 -74.21
N CYS A 296 84.43 -10.93 -73.83
CA CYS A 296 85.79 -11.19 -74.30
C CYS A 296 85.74 -12.11 -75.52
N ASP A 297 85.32 -11.56 -76.67
CA ASP A 297 85.48 -12.22 -77.98
C ASP A 297 86.41 -11.44 -78.93
N HIS A 298 87.00 -10.31 -78.49
CA HIS A 298 88.05 -9.63 -79.24
C HIS A 298 88.89 -8.65 -78.40
N CYS A 299 89.99 -9.13 -77.81
CA CYS A 299 91.04 -8.25 -77.30
C CYS A 299 92.42 -8.73 -77.80
N SER A 300 92.80 -8.17 -78.94
CA SER A 300 94.07 -8.34 -79.64
C SER A 300 95.17 -7.46 -79.02
N ASN A 301 95.51 -7.67 -77.75
CA ASN A 301 96.76 -7.18 -77.16
C ASN A 301 97.12 -7.95 -75.88
N ALA A 302 97.89 -9.02 -76.08
CA ALA A 302 98.27 -10.05 -75.13
C ALA A 302 99.56 -9.72 -74.33
N ALA A 303 99.60 -8.59 -73.61
CA ALA A 303 100.82 -8.25 -72.86
C ALA A 303 100.64 -7.52 -71.50
N SER A 304 99.43 -7.42 -70.93
CA SER A 304 99.28 -6.93 -69.54
C SER A 304 98.03 -7.40 -68.78
N CYS A 305 97.22 -8.28 -69.37
CA CYS A 305 96.12 -8.98 -68.69
C CYS A 305 96.57 -10.28 -68.00
N ASP A 306 97.87 -10.40 -67.74
CA ASP A 306 98.51 -11.48 -67.00
C ASP A 306 98.88 -10.96 -65.61
N ARG A 307 97.87 -10.84 -64.75
CA ARG A 307 98.09 -11.19 -63.35
C ARG A 307 97.52 -12.58 -63.21
N ASN A 308 98.43 -13.55 -63.35
CA ASN A 308 98.31 -14.97 -63.04
C ASN A 308 97.57 -15.19 -61.71
N LEU A 309 96.24 -15.03 -61.72
CA LEU A 309 95.38 -15.28 -60.59
C LEU A 309 94.91 -16.74 -60.69
N ASP A 310 95.82 -17.66 -60.39
CA ASP A 310 95.47 -19.06 -60.20
C ASP A 310 95.00 -19.24 -58.76
N LEU A 311 93.71 -19.51 -58.59
CA LEU A 311 93.11 -19.83 -57.29
C LEU A 311 93.36 -21.30 -56.90
N CYS A 312 94.05 -22.09 -57.73
CA CYS A 312 94.46 -23.47 -57.46
C CYS A 312 93.30 -24.34 -56.92
N ASN A 313 92.12 -24.27 -57.55
CA ASN A 313 90.88 -24.95 -57.13
C ASN A 313 90.31 -24.56 -55.74
N ARG A 314 90.73 -23.42 -55.17
CA ARG A 314 90.16 -22.90 -53.91
C ARG A 314 88.68 -22.52 -54.08
N ARG A 315 87.88 -22.79 -53.05
CA ARG A 315 86.46 -22.44 -52.97
C ARG A 315 86.27 -21.10 -52.28
N ILE A 316 85.75 -20.11 -53.00
CA ILE A 316 85.54 -18.75 -52.49
C ILE A 316 84.06 -18.55 -52.17
N LEU A 317 83.75 -18.26 -50.90
CA LEU A 317 82.40 -17.96 -50.44
C LEU A 317 82.17 -16.45 -50.38
N PHE A 318 81.20 -15.95 -51.15
CA PHE A 318 80.73 -14.58 -51.06
C PHE A 318 79.47 -14.51 -50.19
N VAL A 319 79.50 -13.70 -49.13
CA VAL A 319 78.37 -13.59 -48.19
C VAL A 319 77.78 -12.18 -48.20
N GLY A 320 76.55 -12.04 -48.69
CA GLY A 320 75.85 -10.77 -48.88
C GLY A 320 75.77 -10.32 -50.34
N GLY A 321 75.31 -9.09 -50.58
CA GLY A 321 75.18 -8.50 -51.92
C GLY A 321 73.85 -8.80 -52.63
N ARG A 322 73.57 -8.05 -53.71
CA ARG A 322 72.36 -8.20 -54.53
C ARG A 322 72.52 -9.38 -55.52
N ASN A 323 71.47 -10.17 -55.74
CA ASN A 323 71.49 -11.38 -56.58
C ASN A 323 72.00 -11.15 -58.04
N ARG A 324 71.83 -9.94 -58.59
CA ARG A 324 72.23 -9.62 -59.98
C ARG A 324 73.75 -9.60 -60.20
N GLN A 325 74.55 -9.17 -59.22
CA GLN A 325 76.01 -9.07 -59.36
C GLN A 325 76.75 -10.39 -59.08
N CYS A 326 76.07 -11.35 -58.44
CA CYS A 326 76.65 -12.64 -58.08
C CYS A 326 77.03 -13.48 -59.32
N ALA A 327 76.36 -13.28 -60.46
CA ALA A 327 76.71 -13.92 -61.71
C ALA A 327 78.10 -13.51 -62.22
N HIS A 328 78.46 -12.22 -62.10
CA HIS A 328 79.75 -11.71 -62.52
C HIS A 328 80.88 -12.11 -61.56
N PHE A 329 80.61 -12.15 -60.24
CA PHE A 329 81.57 -12.67 -59.26
C PHE A 329 81.87 -14.15 -59.49
N ARG A 330 80.86 -14.96 -59.83
CA ARG A 330 81.03 -16.36 -60.21
C ARG A 330 81.96 -16.51 -61.41
N ALA A 331 81.70 -15.76 -62.49
CA ALA A 331 82.51 -15.80 -63.70
C ALA A 331 83.99 -15.43 -63.45
N LEU A 332 84.26 -14.46 -62.58
CA LEU A 332 85.62 -14.07 -62.21
C LEU A 332 86.37 -15.16 -61.42
N VAL A 333 85.71 -15.81 -60.46
CA VAL A 333 86.31 -16.88 -59.66
C VAL A 333 86.55 -18.14 -60.49
N GLU A 334 85.60 -18.50 -61.35
CA GLU A 334 85.74 -19.67 -62.23
C GLU A 334 86.81 -19.47 -63.31
N LYS A 335 86.95 -18.25 -63.86
CA LYS A 335 88.03 -17.92 -64.81
C LYS A 335 89.43 -18.01 -64.18
N GLY A 336 89.54 -17.79 -62.87
CA GLY A 336 90.77 -17.96 -62.09
C GLY A 336 91.00 -19.38 -61.55
N ASN A 337 90.35 -20.40 -62.12
CA ASN A 337 90.47 -21.80 -61.72
C ASN A 337 90.06 -22.08 -60.24
N GLY A 338 89.05 -21.36 -59.75
CA GLY A 338 88.43 -21.53 -58.43
C GLY A 338 86.95 -21.91 -58.51
N CYS A 339 86.33 -22.17 -57.36
CA CYS A 339 84.90 -22.52 -57.27
C CYS A 339 84.14 -21.49 -56.43
N PHE A 340 83.08 -20.89 -56.99
CA PHE A 340 82.32 -19.84 -56.34
C PHE A 340 81.12 -20.38 -55.55
N LEU A 341 81.01 -19.97 -54.29
CA LEU A 341 79.87 -20.21 -53.42
C LEU A 341 79.27 -18.87 -53.01
N HIS A 342 77.95 -18.81 -52.87
CA HIS A 342 77.24 -17.60 -52.49
C HIS A 342 76.21 -17.88 -51.39
N HIS A 343 76.05 -16.90 -50.50
CA HIS A 343 75.03 -16.91 -49.45
C HIS A 343 74.58 -15.49 -49.14
N ASP A 344 73.28 -15.26 -49.01
CA ASP A 344 72.66 -13.92 -49.04
C ASP A 344 72.76 -13.16 -47.70
N GLY A 345 73.71 -13.53 -46.83
CA GLY A 345 73.83 -12.92 -45.49
C GLY A 345 72.68 -13.22 -44.51
N GLY A 346 71.73 -14.11 -44.87
CA GLY A 346 70.69 -14.60 -43.96
C GLY A 346 69.33 -13.90 -44.03
N LEU A 347 69.01 -13.22 -45.14
CA LEU A 347 67.69 -12.64 -45.38
C LEU A 347 66.63 -13.67 -45.85
N GLU A 348 67.04 -14.76 -46.53
CA GLU A 348 66.10 -15.83 -46.98
C GLU A 348 66.54 -17.28 -46.63
N GLU A 349 67.82 -17.54 -46.29
CA GLU A 349 68.32 -18.90 -46.00
C GLU A 349 68.83 -19.10 -44.57
N SER A 350 68.49 -20.25 -43.97
CA SER A 350 68.73 -20.55 -42.56
C SER A 350 70.21 -20.76 -42.22
N GLY A 351 70.64 -20.25 -41.07
CA GLY A 351 72.05 -20.21 -40.65
C GLY A 351 72.80 -21.53 -40.56
N HIS A 352 72.10 -22.67 -40.66
CA HIS A 352 72.71 -23.99 -40.81
C HIS A 352 73.35 -24.18 -42.19
N ARG A 353 72.81 -23.54 -43.25
CA ARG A 353 73.37 -23.58 -44.61
C ARG A 353 74.66 -22.78 -44.71
N LEU A 354 74.76 -21.65 -44.02
CA LEU A 354 76.00 -20.86 -43.94
C LEU A 354 77.15 -21.68 -43.32
N ALA A 355 76.89 -22.41 -42.23
CA ALA A 355 77.89 -23.27 -41.61
C ALA A 355 78.37 -24.40 -42.55
N ALA A 356 77.46 -24.99 -43.33
CA ALA A 356 77.80 -26.01 -44.31
C ALA A 356 78.66 -25.46 -45.48
N LEU A 357 78.36 -24.24 -45.95
CA LEU A 357 79.14 -23.57 -47.00
C LEU A 357 80.52 -23.11 -46.48
N LEU A 358 80.59 -22.60 -45.25
CA LEU A 358 81.85 -22.20 -44.61
C LEU A 358 82.82 -23.38 -44.43
N ASN A 359 82.31 -24.57 -44.10
CA ASN A 359 83.15 -25.77 -44.02
C ASN A 359 83.77 -26.14 -45.37
N ARG A 360 83.06 -25.87 -46.48
CA ARG A 360 83.53 -26.19 -47.84
C ARG A 360 84.37 -25.09 -48.46
N ALA A 361 84.32 -23.87 -47.93
CA ALA A 361 85.05 -22.72 -48.46
C ALA A 361 86.48 -22.67 -47.93
N ASP A 362 87.40 -22.19 -48.76
CA ASP A 362 88.80 -21.94 -48.43
C ASP A 362 89.03 -20.47 -48.05
N ALA A 363 88.20 -19.56 -48.57
CA ALA A 363 88.19 -18.15 -48.18
C ALA A 363 86.80 -17.52 -48.28
N VAL A 364 86.57 -16.45 -47.51
CA VAL A 364 85.29 -15.75 -47.43
C VAL A 364 85.45 -14.27 -47.74
N LEU A 365 84.63 -13.76 -48.66
CA LEU A 365 84.54 -12.35 -49.03
C LEU A 365 83.17 -11.80 -48.61
N CYS A 366 83.13 -10.67 -47.92
CA CYS A 366 81.89 -10.08 -47.40
C CYS A 366 81.89 -8.55 -47.59
N PRO A 367 80.96 -7.96 -48.36
CA PRO A 367 80.81 -6.51 -48.47
C PRO A 367 80.15 -5.92 -47.22
N LEU A 368 80.44 -4.65 -46.91
CA LEU A 368 79.91 -3.94 -45.72
C LEU A 368 78.67 -3.06 -46.00
N ASP A 369 78.43 -2.70 -47.26
CA ASP A 369 77.35 -1.81 -47.68
C ASP A 369 75.99 -2.53 -47.88
N CYS A 370 76.02 -3.84 -48.08
CA CYS A 370 74.85 -4.65 -48.46
C CYS A 370 74.59 -5.82 -47.49
N ILE A 371 74.86 -5.63 -46.20
CA ILE A 371 74.66 -6.64 -45.16
C ILE A 371 74.31 -5.98 -43.81
N SER A 372 73.45 -6.61 -43.01
CA SER A 372 73.10 -6.07 -41.69
C SER A 372 74.27 -6.16 -40.70
N HIS A 373 74.31 -5.24 -39.74
CA HIS A 373 75.34 -5.21 -38.69
C HIS A 373 75.45 -6.55 -37.94
N ASP A 374 74.32 -7.22 -37.69
CA ASP A 374 74.27 -8.51 -37.01
C ASP A 374 74.87 -9.65 -37.85
N ALA A 375 74.64 -9.65 -39.17
CA ALA A 375 75.17 -10.66 -40.08
C ALA A 375 76.69 -10.54 -40.24
N VAL A 376 77.26 -9.33 -40.28
CA VAL A 376 78.72 -9.12 -40.28
C VAL A 376 79.37 -9.67 -39.01
N ASN A 377 78.77 -9.37 -37.85
CA ASN A 377 79.27 -9.85 -36.56
C ASN A 377 79.19 -11.38 -36.44
N ARG A 378 78.19 -12.00 -37.07
CA ARG A 378 78.07 -13.46 -37.15
C ARG A 378 79.15 -14.08 -38.02
N ILE A 379 79.37 -13.58 -39.23
CA ILE A 379 80.40 -14.09 -40.15
C ILE A 379 81.79 -13.98 -39.53
N LYS A 380 82.11 -12.84 -38.88
CA LYS A 380 83.37 -12.66 -38.14
C LYS A 380 83.57 -13.73 -37.07
N ARG A 381 82.52 -14.06 -36.30
CA ARG A 381 82.57 -15.12 -35.28
C ARG A 381 82.74 -16.50 -35.90
N ASP A 382 81.98 -16.81 -36.94
CA ASP A 382 81.99 -18.13 -37.57
C ASP A 382 83.33 -18.38 -38.30
N CYS A 383 83.84 -17.43 -39.09
CA CYS A 383 85.16 -17.55 -39.72
C CYS A 383 86.30 -17.72 -38.69
N LYS A 384 86.24 -17.00 -37.56
CA LYS A 384 87.21 -17.16 -36.46
C LYS A 384 87.13 -18.54 -35.80
N ARG A 385 85.91 -19.09 -35.66
CA ARG A 385 85.67 -20.43 -35.09
C ARG A 385 86.16 -21.56 -35.99
N TYR A 386 85.96 -21.44 -37.30
CA TYR A 386 86.36 -22.47 -38.29
C TYR A 386 87.78 -22.25 -38.86
N GLY A 387 88.48 -21.18 -38.45
CA GLY A 387 89.83 -20.87 -38.89
C GLY A 387 89.96 -20.50 -40.36
N LYS A 388 88.90 -19.93 -40.96
CA LYS A 388 88.86 -19.57 -42.39
C LYS A 388 89.22 -18.10 -42.60
N PRO A 389 90.03 -17.75 -43.63
CA PRO A 389 90.38 -16.37 -43.93
C PRO A 389 89.13 -15.60 -44.40
N LEU A 390 88.89 -14.44 -43.77
CA LEU A 390 87.77 -13.54 -44.04
C LEU A 390 88.29 -12.18 -44.48
N LYS A 391 87.82 -11.70 -45.64
CA LYS A 391 88.07 -10.33 -46.09
C LYS A 391 86.75 -9.55 -46.17
N LEU A 392 86.78 -8.37 -45.54
CA LEU A 392 85.68 -7.41 -45.62
C LEU A 392 85.95 -6.43 -46.76
N LEU A 393 84.95 -6.26 -47.61
CA LEU A 393 84.98 -5.33 -48.74
C LEU A 393 84.19 -4.07 -48.35
N PRO A 394 84.65 -2.87 -48.70
CA PRO A 394 83.94 -1.63 -48.37
C PRO A 394 82.60 -1.53 -49.10
N GLN A 395 82.50 -2.09 -50.31
CA GLN A 395 81.30 -2.08 -51.14
C GLN A 395 81.12 -3.40 -51.90
N ALA A 396 79.88 -3.75 -52.24
CA ALA A 396 79.54 -4.86 -53.14
C ALA A 396 79.71 -4.40 -54.60
N SER A 397 80.96 -4.36 -55.09
CA SER A 397 81.28 -3.97 -56.46
C SER A 397 82.34 -4.89 -57.09
N LEU A 398 82.36 -5.00 -58.43
CA LEU A 398 83.33 -5.83 -59.17
C LEU A 398 84.78 -5.44 -58.90
N ALA A 399 85.07 -4.15 -58.75
CA ALA A 399 86.41 -3.67 -58.43
C ALA A 399 86.85 -4.10 -57.02
N ALA A 400 85.98 -3.92 -56.01
CA ALA A 400 86.29 -4.34 -54.63
C ALA A 400 86.40 -5.87 -54.51
N PHE A 401 85.56 -6.61 -55.23
CA PHE A 401 85.61 -8.07 -55.27
C PHE A 401 86.90 -8.59 -55.94
N SER A 402 87.30 -8.03 -57.08
CA SER A 402 88.53 -8.42 -57.78
C SER A 402 89.78 -8.15 -56.93
N GLN A 403 89.84 -7.01 -56.25
CA GLN A 403 90.92 -6.69 -55.32
C GLN A 403 90.96 -7.66 -54.12
N GLY A 404 89.80 -7.95 -53.52
CA GLY A 404 89.70 -8.94 -52.44
C GLY A 404 90.12 -10.33 -52.88
N LEU A 405 89.84 -10.71 -54.12
CA LEU A 405 90.23 -12.00 -54.69
C LEU A 405 91.74 -12.11 -54.94
N GLN A 406 92.39 -11.02 -55.37
CA GLN A 406 93.86 -10.95 -55.52
C GLN A 406 94.59 -11.15 -54.19
N GLU A 407 94.08 -10.56 -53.12
CA GLU A 407 94.67 -10.72 -51.78
C GLU A 407 94.51 -12.15 -51.23
N VAL A 408 93.41 -12.82 -51.57
CA VAL A 408 93.15 -14.22 -51.18
C VAL A 408 94.00 -15.21 -52.01
N ALA A 409 94.30 -14.88 -53.27
CA ALA A 409 95.16 -15.70 -54.12
C ALA A 409 96.65 -15.58 -53.78
N GLY A 410 97.09 -14.40 -53.32
CA GLY A 410 98.49 -14.14 -52.93
C GLY A 410 98.89 -14.59 -51.52
N GLY A 411 97.99 -15.29 -50.80
CA GLY A 411 98.13 -15.66 -49.40
C GLY A 411 98.02 -17.14 -49.06
#